data_AF-A0A3M1N2Y7-F1
#
_entry.id   AF-A0A3M1N2Y7-F1
#
_cell.length_a   1.000
_cell.length_b   1.000
_cell.length_c   1.000
_cell.angle_alpha   90.00
_cell.angle_beta   90.00
_cell.angle_gamma   90.00
#
_symmetry.space_group_name_H-M   'P 1'
#
loop_
_entity.id
_entity.type
_entity.pdbx_description
1 polymer ?
#
loop_
_entity_poly.entity_id
_entity_poly.type
_entity_poly.pdbx_seq_one_letter_code
_entity_poly.pdbx_strand_id
1 'polypeptide(L)'
;MSHPALNDIHWMDEFGRKLLADYRHAFQTFDQAAQATTERIYEEFRTHDGAPIFALVRIFRFSRREQVPRAWQISAAPEEVPLSLAGSYGDQPAWRNPQQSQHHKVIPLSTQATAMMQ
;
A
#
# COMPACT_ATOMS: atom_id res chain seq x y z
N MET A 1 -35.29 -5.33 -5.92
CA MET A 1 -34.33 -4.28 -5.52
C MET A 1 -33.07 -4.99 -5.05
N SER A 2 -32.04 -5.04 -5.90
CA SER A 2 -30.76 -5.66 -5.58
C SER A 2 -29.97 -4.77 -4.60
N HIS A 3 -29.38 -5.40 -3.58
CA HIS A 3 -28.61 -4.74 -2.53
C HIS A 3 -27.34 -4.08 -3.12
N PRO A 4 -26.99 -2.83 -2.77
CA PRO A 4 -25.83 -2.12 -3.32
C PRO A 4 -24.49 -2.87 -3.10
N ALA A 5 -24.39 -3.63 -2.01
CA ALA A 5 -23.20 -4.43 -1.70
C ALA A 5 -22.83 -5.49 -2.77
N LEU A 6 -23.81 -5.97 -3.57
CA LEU A 6 -23.53 -6.92 -4.66
C LEU A 6 -22.88 -6.24 -5.88
N ASN A 7 -23.12 -4.94 -6.10
CA ASN A 7 -22.44 -4.17 -7.15
C ASN A 7 -20.99 -3.85 -6.75
N ASP A 8 -20.74 -3.63 -5.46
CA ASP A 8 -19.42 -3.26 -4.95
C ASP A 8 -18.41 -4.43 -5.08
N ILE A 9 -18.84 -5.66 -4.80
CA ILE A 9 -17.95 -6.84 -4.95
C ILE A 9 -17.55 -7.04 -6.42
N HIS A 10 -18.47 -6.81 -7.35
CA HIS A 10 -18.23 -7.03 -8.78
C HIS A 10 -17.25 -5.99 -9.35
N TRP A 11 -17.34 -4.74 -8.88
CA TRP A 11 -16.43 -3.66 -9.25
C TRP A 11 -15.01 -3.87 -8.66
N MET A 12 -14.87 -4.30 -7.40
CA MET A 12 -13.54 -4.57 -6.82
C MET A 12 -12.81 -5.70 -7.55
N ASP A 13 -13.55 -6.73 -7.97
CA ASP A 13 -13.01 -7.85 -8.73
C ASP A 13 -12.62 -7.45 -10.16
N GLU A 14 -13.42 -6.58 -10.81
CA GLU A 14 -13.04 -5.98 -12.10
C GLU A 14 -11.82 -5.08 -12.00
N PHE A 15 -11.73 -4.25 -10.95
CA PHE A 15 -10.55 -3.44 -10.65
C PHE A 15 -9.30 -4.30 -10.51
N GLY A 16 -9.36 -5.34 -9.67
CA GLY A 16 -8.23 -6.26 -9.46
C GLY A 16 -7.78 -6.93 -10.75
N ARG A 17 -8.73 -7.37 -11.60
CA ARG A 17 -8.43 -7.93 -12.93
C ARG A 17 -7.78 -6.91 -13.86
N LYS A 18 -8.30 -5.68 -13.92
CA LYS A 18 -7.77 -4.62 -14.77
C LYS A 18 -6.35 -4.24 -14.33
N LEU A 19 -6.14 -4.07 -13.02
CA LEU A 19 -4.84 -3.81 -12.43
C LEU A 19 -3.83 -4.90 -12.82
N LEU A 20 -4.20 -6.17 -12.69
CA LEU A 20 -3.32 -7.28 -13.08
C LEU A 20 -3.07 -7.34 -14.60
N ALA A 21 -4.06 -7.00 -15.42
CA ALA A 21 -3.93 -7.01 -16.88
C ALA A 21 -3.02 -5.88 -17.37
N ASP A 22 -3.22 -4.66 -16.89
CA ASP A 22 -2.45 -3.47 -17.27
C ASP A 22 -0.96 -3.60 -16.87
N TYR A 23 -0.69 -4.39 -15.82
CA TYR A 23 0.63 -4.47 -15.21
C TYR A 23 1.35 -5.81 -15.32
N ARG A 24 0.74 -6.82 -15.94
CA ARG A 24 1.31 -8.18 -16.13
C ARG A 24 2.74 -8.17 -16.70
N HIS A 25 3.08 -7.16 -17.50
CA HIS A 25 4.38 -7.04 -18.16
C HIS A 25 5.12 -5.73 -17.86
N ALA A 26 4.53 -4.84 -17.05
CA ALA A 26 5.01 -3.46 -16.92
C ALA A 26 6.01 -3.28 -15.77
N PHE A 27 5.96 -4.11 -14.73
CA PHE A 27 6.79 -3.95 -13.54
C PHE A 27 7.92 -4.96 -13.48
N GLN A 28 9.12 -4.44 -13.20
CA GLN A 28 10.32 -5.24 -13.02
C GLN A 28 10.54 -5.62 -11.55
N THR A 29 9.87 -4.92 -10.62
CA THR A 29 10.02 -5.12 -9.18
C THR A 29 8.69 -4.99 -8.43
N PHE A 30 8.61 -5.61 -7.26
CA PHE A 30 7.48 -5.45 -6.35
C PHE A 30 7.26 -3.98 -5.95
N ASP A 31 8.32 -3.21 -5.74
CA ASP A 31 8.22 -1.81 -5.28
C ASP A 31 7.58 -0.92 -6.35
N GLN A 32 7.91 -1.15 -7.62
CA GLN A 32 7.22 -0.48 -8.74
C GLN A 32 5.75 -0.85 -8.79
N ALA A 33 5.43 -2.14 -8.62
CA ALA A 33 4.04 -2.61 -8.61
C ALA A 33 3.23 -2.02 -7.45
N ALA A 34 3.81 -2.02 -6.25
CA ALA A 34 3.18 -1.45 -5.05
C ALA A 34 2.92 0.05 -5.23
N GLN A 35 3.91 0.80 -5.75
CA GLN A 35 3.76 2.24 -5.97
C GLN A 35 2.64 2.55 -6.97
N ALA A 36 2.67 1.93 -8.15
CA ALA A 36 1.64 2.14 -9.16
C ALA A 36 0.25 1.68 -8.69
N THR A 37 0.17 0.62 -7.88
CA THR A 37 -1.08 0.19 -7.26
C THR A 37 -1.60 1.26 -6.30
N THR A 38 -0.75 1.84 -5.45
CA THR A 38 -1.18 2.92 -4.55
C THR A 38 -1.67 4.17 -5.30
N GLU A 39 -1.00 4.54 -6.40
CA GLU A 39 -1.43 5.62 -7.28
C GLU A 39 -2.80 5.32 -7.88
N ARG A 40 -2.98 4.11 -8.43
CA ARG A 40 -4.24 3.75 -9.08
C ARG A 40 -5.42 3.69 -8.12
N ILE A 41 -5.24 3.09 -6.92
CA ILE A 41 -6.28 3.08 -5.88
C ILE A 41 -6.65 4.52 -5.50
N TYR A 42 -5.66 5.37 -5.30
CA TYR A 42 -5.90 6.76 -4.94
C TYR A 42 -6.69 7.52 -6.02
N GLU A 43 -6.36 7.30 -7.28
CA GLU A 43 -6.98 8.00 -8.40
C GLU A 43 -8.39 7.50 -8.71
N GLU A 44 -8.64 6.20 -8.62
CA GLU A 44 -9.93 5.60 -8.98
C GLU A 44 -11.00 5.78 -7.91
N PHE A 45 -10.63 5.74 -6.64
CA PHE A 45 -11.58 5.80 -5.54
C PHE A 45 -11.95 7.26 -5.26
N ARG A 46 -12.96 7.72 -5.99
CA ARG A 46 -13.50 9.07 -5.90
C ARG A 46 -14.91 9.07 -5.33
N THR A 47 -15.24 10.12 -4.59
CA THR A 47 -16.61 10.43 -4.20
C THR A 47 -17.43 10.78 -5.45
N HIS A 48 -18.76 10.85 -5.31
CA HIS A 48 -19.65 11.17 -6.42
C HIS A 48 -19.34 12.52 -7.09
N ASP A 49 -18.81 13.48 -6.34
CA ASP A 49 -18.36 14.81 -6.81
C ASP A 49 -16.91 14.84 -7.32
N GLY A 50 -16.23 13.69 -7.38
CA GLY A 50 -14.89 13.54 -7.97
C GLY A 50 -13.73 13.81 -6.99
N ALA A 51 -14.01 14.14 -5.73
CA ALA A 51 -12.96 14.29 -4.72
C ALA A 51 -12.32 12.92 -4.36
N PRO A 52 -11.03 12.86 -4.01
CA PRO A 52 -10.42 11.64 -3.49
C PRO A 52 -11.18 11.13 -2.25
N ILE A 53 -11.49 9.82 -2.19
CA ILE A 53 -12.03 9.20 -0.97
C ILE A 53 -10.94 9.05 0.09
N PHE A 54 -9.72 8.77 -0.33
CA PHE A 54 -8.57 8.61 0.55
C PHE A 54 -7.71 9.86 0.52
N ALA A 55 -7.24 10.30 1.69
CA ALA A 55 -6.17 11.31 1.76
C ALA A 55 -4.79 10.70 1.48
N LEU A 56 -4.65 9.37 1.68
CA LEU A 56 -3.40 8.63 1.61
C LEU A 56 -3.66 7.13 1.46
N VAL A 57 -2.97 6.50 0.51
CA VAL A 57 -2.93 5.05 0.30
C VAL A 57 -1.49 4.57 0.49
N ARG A 58 -1.30 3.49 1.26
CA ARG A 58 0.01 2.89 1.52
C ARG A 58 -0.04 1.38 1.40
N ILE A 59 1.00 0.81 0.80
CA ILE A 59 1.24 -0.63 0.81
C ILE A 59 2.52 -0.89 1.60
N PHE A 60 2.40 -1.79 2.57
CA PHE A 60 3.51 -2.27 3.37
C PHE A 60 3.83 -3.71 3.00
N ARG A 61 5.10 -4.09 3.08
CA ARG A 61 5.53 -5.49 2.97
C ARG A 61 6.35 -5.88 4.18
N PHE A 62 6.27 -7.15 4.54
CA PHE A 62 7.26 -7.77 5.41
C PHE A 62 8.64 -7.67 4.77
N SER A 63 9.60 -7.19 5.55
CA SER A 63 10.98 -7.09 5.13
C SER A 63 11.88 -7.67 6.21
N ARG A 64 13.05 -8.15 5.81
CA ARG A 64 14.14 -8.40 6.75
C ARG A 64 14.80 -7.07 7.09
N ARG A 65 15.45 -6.99 8.25
CA ARG A 65 16.11 -5.75 8.71
C ARG A 65 17.14 -5.22 7.71
N GLU A 66 17.89 -6.12 7.10
CA GLU A 66 18.90 -5.80 6.08
C GLU A 66 18.31 -5.25 4.77
N GLN A 67 17.03 -5.48 4.51
CA GLN A 67 16.32 -4.98 3.33
C GLN A 67 15.71 -3.59 3.56
N VAL A 68 15.57 -3.17 4.83
CA VAL A 68 15.07 -1.83 5.17
C VAL A 68 16.18 -0.81 4.87
N PRO A 69 15.88 0.25 4.09
CA PRO A 69 16.84 1.32 3.83
C PRO A 69 17.42 1.88 5.13
N ARG A 70 18.77 2.02 5.21
CA ARG A 70 19.45 2.46 6.43
C ARG A 70 18.88 3.76 7.01
N ALA A 71 18.52 4.70 6.15
CA ALA A 71 17.93 5.98 6.55
C ALA A 71 16.56 5.84 7.25
N TRP A 72 15.89 4.69 7.15
CA TRP A 72 14.58 4.42 7.74
C TRP A 72 14.66 3.42 8.88
N GLN A 73 15.85 2.90 9.18
CA GLN A 73 16.03 1.94 10.26
C GLN A 73 15.65 2.62 11.58
N ILE A 74 14.52 2.19 12.13
CA ILE A 74 14.12 2.50 13.49
C ILE A 74 14.86 1.56 14.44
N SER A 75 15.04 2.02 15.68
CA SER A 75 15.55 1.19 16.78
C SER A 75 14.49 0.17 17.19
N ALA A 76 14.25 -0.82 16.33
CA ALA A 76 13.39 -1.95 16.62
C ALA A 76 14.14 -2.96 17.52
N ALA A 77 13.44 -3.63 18.42
CA ALA A 77 14.01 -4.70 19.22
C ALA A 77 14.29 -5.94 18.33
N PRO A 78 15.40 -6.70 18.52
CA PRO A 78 15.85 -7.78 17.63
C PRO A 78 14.77 -8.77 17.16
N GLU A 79 13.78 -9.01 18.00
CA GLU A 79 12.63 -9.89 17.82
C GLU A 79 11.51 -9.31 16.92
N GLU A 80 11.52 -8.00 16.65
CA GLU A 80 10.47 -7.34 15.86
C GLU A 80 10.70 -7.55 14.36
N VAL A 81 9.61 -7.89 13.66
CA VAL A 81 9.60 -8.03 12.19
C VAL A 81 9.16 -6.71 11.58
N PRO A 82 10.00 -6.04 10.75
CA PRO A 82 9.64 -4.76 10.18
C PRO A 82 8.71 -4.94 8.97
N LEU A 83 7.61 -4.19 8.98
CA LEU A 83 6.88 -3.85 7.77
C LEU A 83 7.49 -2.58 7.16
N SER A 84 8.04 -2.69 5.95
CA SER A 84 8.59 -1.54 5.22
C SER A 84 7.57 -1.01 4.20
N LEU A 85 7.51 0.31 4.08
CA LEU A 85 6.69 0.99 3.08
C LEU A 85 7.19 0.67 1.67
N ALA A 86 6.34 0.09 0.83
CA ALA A 86 6.64 -0.31 -0.55
C ALA A 86 5.92 0.56 -1.60
N GLY A 87 4.75 1.12 -1.25
CA GLY A 87 4.02 2.07 -2.09
C GLY A 87 3.36 3.14 -1.23
N SER A 88 3.32 4.38 -1.70
CA SER A 88 2.71 5.51 -0.99
C SER A 88 2.22 6.56 -1.97
N TYR A 89 0.96 6.96 -1.86
CA TYR A 89 0.43 8.08 -2.63
C TYR A 89 -0.69 8.81 -1.87
N GLY A 90 -0.71 10.13 -1.95
CA GLY A 90 -1.66 10.95 -1.19
C GLY A 90 -1.67 12.42 -1.62
N ASP A 91 -2.52 13.20 -0.96
CA ASP A 91 -2.75 14.62 -1.27
C ASP A 91 -1.47 15.45 -1.20
N GLN A 92 -0.62 15.17 -0.21
CA GLN A 92 0.61 15.92 -0.01
C GLN A 92 1.74 15.38 -0.90
N PRO A 93 2.54 16.25 -1.54
CA PRO A 93 3.72 15.84 -2.30
C PRO A 93 4.67 14.95 -1.48
N ALA A 94 4.78 15.25 -0.18
CA ALA A 94 5.57 14.50 0.78
C ALA A 94 5.07 13.07 1.05
N TRP A 95 3.98 12.61 0.42
CA TRP A 95 3.45 11.25 0.54
C TRP A 95 3.45 10.46 -0.78
N ARG A 96 3.86 11.08 -1.89
CA ARG A 96 3.69 10.52 -3.25
C ARG A 96 4.66 9.41 -3.64
N ASN A 97 5.68 9.13 -2.83
CA ASN A 97 6.54 7.97 -3.01
C ASN A 97 7.17 7.54 -1.68
N PRO A 98 7.56 6.28 -1.50
CA PRO A 98 8.08 5.75 -0.24
C PRO A 98 9.35 6.49 0.23
N GLN A 99 10.21 6.92 -0.70
CA GLN A 99 11.48 7.57 -0.39
C GLN A 99 11.29 8.91 0.30
N GLN A 100 10.31 9.68 -0.16
CA GLN A 100 9.97 11.00 0.39
C GLN A 100 8.87 10.93 1.46
N SER A 101 8.12 9.82 1.53
CA SER A 101 6.94 9.66 2.39
C SER A 101 7.22 10.03 3.85
N GLN A 102 6.64 11.11 4.36
CA GLN A 102 6.84 11.45 5.77
C GLN A 102 6.08 10.49 6.69
N HIS A 103 6.74 10.10 7.78
CA HIS A 103 6.24 9.19 8.83
C HIS A 103 5.91 7.77 8.33
N HIS A 104 5.85 6.82 9.29
CA HIS A 104 5.41 5.43 9.06
C HIS A 104 6.07 4.74 7.84
N LYS A 105 7.38 4.95 7.64
CA LYS A 105 8.15 4.22 6.61
C LYS A 105 8.46 2.79 7.01
N VAL A 106 8.53 2.55 8.32
CA VAL A 106 8.74 1.25 8.93
C VAL A 106 7.81 1.12 10.12
N ILE A 107 7.06 0.03 10.18
CA ILE A 107 6.22 -0.33 11.32
C ILE A 107 6.87 -1.58 11.95
N PRO A 108 7.36 -1.49 13.20
CA PRO A 108 7.82 -2.68 13.91
C PRO A 108 6.60 -3.48 14.36
N LEU A 109 6.50 -4.74 13.93
CA LEU A 109 5.49 -5.65 14.47
C LEU A 109 6.13 -6.49 15.57
N SER A 110 5.48 -6.52 16.74
CA SER A 110 5.81 -7.50 17.77
C SER A 110 5.37 -8.90 17.31
N THR A 111 6.11 -9.92 17.75
CA THR A 111 5.81 -11.32 17.45
C THR A 111 4.43 -11.76 17.96
N GLN A 112 3.91 -11.14 19.03
CA GLN A 112 2.53 -11.36 19.50
C GLN A 112 1.47 -10.84 18.52
N ALA A 113 1.70 -9.71 17.85
CA ALA A 113 0.76 -9.17 16.86
C ALA A 113 0.71 -10.02 15.58
N THR A 114 1.80 -10.73 15.26
CA THR A 114 1.87 -11.58 14.05
C THR A 114 0.99 -12.83 14.17
N ALA A 115 0.77 -13.34 15.39
CA ALA A 115 -0.06 -14.53 15.62
C ALA A 115 -1.55 -14.32 15.34
N MET A 116 -2.04 -13.07 15.30
CA MET A 116 -3.44 -12.75 14.96
C MET A 116 -3.68 -12.52 13.46
N MET A 117 -2.63 -12.55 12.63
CA MET A 117 -2.73 -12.41 11.17
C MET A 117 -2.47 -13.73 10.41
N GLN A 118 -2.35 -14.85 11.14
CA GLN A 118 -2.32 -16.22 10.60
C GLN A 118 -3.70 -16.85 10.69
#